data_AF-A0A177AR70-F1
#
_entry.id   AF-A0A177AR70-F1
#
_cell.length_a   1.000
_cell.length_b   1.000
_cell.length_c   1.000
_cell.angle_alpha   90.00
_cell.angle_beta   90.00
_cell.angle_gamma   90.00
#
_symmetry.space_group_name_H-M   'P 1'
#
loop_
_entity.id
_entity.type
_entity.pdbx_description
1 polymer ?
#
loop_
_entity_poly.entity_id
_entity_poly.type
_entity_poly.pdbx_seq_one_letter_code
_entity_poly.pdbx_strand_id
1 'polypeptide(L)'
;MLPFEVHTYYIQHVLILVIPYYLMRLGGIYTPEPLNDFSWALMTFSLMMLYHFVILQPLAMITYFNLNNIICPAVSDPFNGQWYRCFAVIHQFFLIVFMGKIYTILAKLILTPLRPFSSYEQEDYYWVTQEKLKKDDKSK
;
A
#
# COMPACT_ATOMS: atom_id res chain seq x y z
N MET A 1 1.42 -27.20 5.99
CA MET A 1 0.80 -26.17 5.13
C MET A 1 -0.46 -26.76 4.55
N LEU A 2 -1.56 -26.02 4.61
CA LEU A 2 -2.80 -26.42 3.95
C LEU A 2 -2.61 -26.39 2.42
N PRO A 3 -3.34 -27.23 1.67
CA PRO A 3 -3.35 -27.12 0.21
C PRO A 3 -3.81 -25.71 -0.18
N PHE A 4 -3.15 -25.13 -1.21
CA PHE A 4 -3.35 -23.76 -1.72
C PHE A 4 -2.90 -22.57 -0.85
N GLU A 5 -2.48 -22.78 0.40
CA GLU A 5 -2.04 -21.68 1.29
C GLU A 5 -0.95 -20.81 0.65
N VAL A 6 0.09 -21.46 0.10
CA VAL A 6 1.20 -20.80 -0.59
C VAL A 6 0.77 -20.07 -1.87
N HIS A 7 -0.16 -20.67 -2.63
CA HIS A 7 -0.64 -20.08 -3.88
C HIS A 7 -1.45 -18.81 -3.60
N THR A 8 -2.38 -18.89 -2.65
CA THR A 8 -3.19 -17.75 -2.20
C THR A 8 -2.31 -16.63 -1.66
N TYR A 9 -1.27 -16.97 -0.88
CA TYR A 9 -0.27 -16.01 -0.42
C TYR A 9 0.35 -15.22 -1.59
N TYR A 10 0.88 -15.90 -2.61
CA TYR A 10 1.50 -15.21 -3.74
C TYR A 10 0.50 -14.41 -4.57
N ILE A 11 -0.70 -14.95 -4.81
CA ILE A 11 -1.76 -14.23 -5.54
C ILE A 11 -2.12 -12.93 -4.80
N GLN A 12 -2.34 -13.00 -3.49
CA GLN A 12 -2.67 -11.83 -2.69
C GLN A 12 -1.57 -10.77 -2.75
N HIS A 13 -0.30 -11.16 -2.63
CA HIS A 13 0.83 -10.22 -2.67
C HIS A 13 0.97 -9.55 -4.04
N VAL A 14 0.72 -10.27 -5.13
CA VAL A 14 0.71 -9.69 -6.48
C VAL A 14 -0.46 -8.71 -6.64
N LEU A 15 -1.66 -9.08 -6.19
CA LEU A 15 -2.84 -8.23 -6.31
C LEU A 15 -2.72 -6.91 -5.54
N ILE A 16 -2.07 -6.93 -4.36
CA ILE A 16 -1.78 -5.71 -3.58
C ILE A 16 -0.93 -4.71 -4.38
N LEU A 17 -0.11 -5.17 -5.33
CA LEU A 17 0.70 -4.30 -6.19
C LEU A 17 -0.04 -3.88 -7.47
N VAL A 18 -0.80 -4.79 -8.08
CA VAL A 18 -1.47 -4.57 -9.37
C VAL A 18 -2.68 -3.66 -9.24
N ILE A 19 -3.52 -3.85 -8.22
CA ILE A 19 -4.79 -3.11 -8.07
C ILE A 19 -4.55 -1.61 -7.87
N PRO A 20 -3.70 -1.16 -6.92
CA PRO A 20 -3.48 0.28 -6.73
C PRO A 20 -2.86 0.94 -7.98
N TYR A 21 -1.99 0.22 -8.69
CA TYR A 21 -1.43 0.68 -9.96
C TYR A 21 -2.51 0.87 -11.01
N TYR A 22 -3.40 -0.10 -11.15
CA TYR A 22 -4.55 -0.01 -12.06
C TYR A 22 -5.46 1.19 -11.72
N LEU A 23 -5.74 1.41 -10.44
CA LEU A 23 -6.53 2.56 -9.98
C LEU A 23 -5.84 3.89 -10.29
N MET A 24 -4.53 4.00 -10.07
CA MET A 24 -3.77 5.20 -10.47
C MET A 24 -3.78 5.42 -12.00
N ARG A 25 -3.80 4.33 -12.78
CA ARG A 25 -3.83 4.37 -14.25
C ARG A 25 -5.20 4.76 -14.81
N LEU A 26 -6.29 4.44 -14.11
CA LEU A 26 -7.62 4.94 -14.46
C LEU A 26 -7.73 6.46 -14.29
N GLY A 27 -6.85 7.08 -13.49
CA GLY A 27 -6.92 8.51 -13.18
C GLY A 27 -7.95 8.82 -12.09
N GLY A 28 -7.97 10.08 -11.64
CA GLY A 28 -8.87 10.55 -10.58
C GLY A 28 -8.15 10.81 -9.24
N ILE A 29 -8.75 10.38 -8.14
CA ILE A 29 -8.31 10.71 -6.76
C ILE A 29 -7.05 9.92 -6.36
N TYR A 30 -6.82 8.76 -6.98
CA TYR A 30 -5.68 7.90 -6.67
C TYR A 30 -4.41 8.44 -7.32
N THR A 31 -3.58 9.10 -6.52
CA THR A 31 -2.31 9.65 -6.95
C THR A 31 -1.16 9.06 -6.14
N PRO A 32 0.01 8.83 -6.77
CA PRO A 32 1.19 8.35 -6.06
C PRO A 32 1.72 9.45 -5.13
N GLU A 33 2.10 9.08 -3.91
CA GLU A 33 2.66 9.99 -2.90
C GLU A 33 3.87 10.79 -3.46
N PRO A 34 4.09 12.05 -3.03
CA PRO A 34 5.35 12.74 -3.29
C PRO A 34 6.57 11.95 -2.77
N LEU A 35 7.73 12.10 -3.42
CA LEU A 35 8.92 11.33 -3.01
C LEU A 35 9.50 11.81 -1.65
N ASN A 36 9.27 13.08 -1.31
CA ASN A 36 9.79 13.69 -0.08
C ASN A 36 8.82 13.58 1.12
N ASP A 37 7.59 13.12 0.90
CA ASP A 37 6.60 12.95 1.96
C ASP A 37 6.60 11.49 2.40
N PHE A 38 6.75 11.17 3.68
CA PHE A 38 6.77 9.78 4.18
C PHE A 38 5.55 9.44 5.04
N SER A 39 4.54 10.32 5.05
CA SER A 39 3.39 10.22 5.95
C SER A 39 2.65 8.89 5.78
N TRP A 40 2.43 8.44 4.55
CA TRP A 40 1.72 7.17 4.31
C TRP A 40 2.53 5.97 4.77
N ALA A 41 3.85 5.95 4.49
CA ALA A 41 4.72 4.85 4.93
C ALA A 41 4.79 4.75 6.47
N LEU A 42 4.91 5.89 7.16
CA LEU A 42 4.92 5.93 8.62
C LEU A 42 3.58 5.51 9.22
N MET A 43 2.47 5.96 8.64
CA MET A 43 1.13 5.54 9.08
C MET A 43 0.93 4.03 8.89
N THR A 44 1.32 3.48 7.73
CA THR A 44 1.26 2.04 7.46
C THR A 44 2.09 1.25 8.47
N PHE A 45 3.32 1.66 8.76
CA PHE A 45 4.15 1.02 9.78
C PHE A 45 3.46 1.06 11.15
N SER A 46 2.90 2.20 11.52
CA SER A 46 2.22 2.38 12.81
C SER A 46 1.00 1.47 12.95
N LEU A 47 0.16 1.39 11.91
CA LEU A 47 -1.00 0.48 11.87
C LEU A 47 -0.57 -1.00 11.90
N MET A 48 0.48 -1.35 11.17
CA MET A 48 1.02 -2.71 11.14
C MET A 48 1.51 -3.14 12.53
N MET A 49 2.25 -2.26 13.21
CA MET A 49 2.72 -2.49 14.58
C MET A 49 1.57 -2.59 15.56
N LEU A 50 0.56 -1.71 15.45
CA LEU A 50 -0.63 -1.78 16.30
C LEU A 50 -1.34 -3.13 16.11
N TYR A 51 -1.57 -3.55 14.87
CA TYR A 51 -2.20 -4.84 14.58
C TYR A 51 -1.39 -6.03 15.15
N HIS A 52 -0.06 -6.02 14.98
CA HIS A 52 0.79 -7.11 15.44
C HIS A 52 0.88 -7.21 16.96
N PHE A 53 0.99 -6.08 17.67
CA PHE A 53 1.21 -6.07 19.11
C PHE A 53 -0.07 -5.99 19.95
N VAL A 54 -1.14 -5.38 19.43
CA VAL A 54 -2.41 -5.24 20.16
C VAL A 54 -3.38 -6.36 19.83
N ILE A 55 -3.39 -6.86 18.59
CA ILE A 55 -4.36 -7.88 18.16
C ILE A 55 -3.70 -9.25 18.06
N LEU A 56 -2.66 -9.40 17.24
CA LEU A 56 -2.07 -10.71 16.99
C LEU A 56 -1.29 -11.23 18.20
N GLN A 57 -0.55 -10.39 18.92
CA GLN A 57 0.27 -10.83 20.04
C GLN A 57 -0.57 -11.43 21.19
N PRO A 58 -1.68 -10.83 21.64
CA PRO A 58 -2.54 -11.48 22.63
C PRO A 58 -3.16 -12.78 22.12
N LEU A 59 -3.65 -12.81 20.88
CA LEU A 59 -4.22 -14.02 20.28
C LEU A 59 -3.20 -15.15 20.19
N ALA A 60 -1.95 -14.84 19.83
CA ALA A 60 -0.86 -15.79 19.79
C ALA A 60 -0.53 -16.37 21.18
N MET A 61 -0.62 -15.56 22.24
CA MET A 61 -0.43 -16.03 23.62
C MET A 61 -1.59 -16.92 24.09
N ILE A 62 -2.83 -16.60 23.71
CA ILE A 62 -4.02 -17.39 24.10
C ILE A 62 -4.06 -18.73 23.36
N THR A 63 -3.77 -18.71 22.07
CA THR A 63 -3.91 -19.89 21.19
C THR A 63 -2.63 -20.72 21.09
N TYR A 64 -1.51 -20.22 21.63
CA TYR A 64 -0.17 -20.80 21.53
C TYR A 64 0.36 -20.96 20.09
N PHE A 65 -0.29 -20.34 19.10
CA PHE A 65 0.20 -20.29 17.73
C PHE A 65 1.03 -19.04 17.49
N ASN A 66 2.19 -19.18 16.85
CA ASN A 66 3.08 -18.06 16.51
C ASN A 66 2.57 -17.27 15.29
N LEU A 67 1.33 -16.77 15.36
CA LEU A 67 0.64 -16.11 14.24
C LEU A 67 1.36 -14.85 13.74
N ASN A 68 2.03 -14.12 14.62
CA ASN A 68 2.72 -12.88 14.29
C ASN A 68 4.23 -13.04 14.10
N ASN A 69 4.79 -14.24 14.28
CA ASN A 69 6.23 -14.49 14.27
C ASN A 69 7.04 -13.59 15.23
N ILE A 70 6.40 -13.09 16.29
CA ILE A 70 7.05 -12.28 17.35
C ILE A 70 7.27 -13.11 18.61
N ILE A 71 6.59 -14.24 18.82
CA ILE A 71 6.82 -15.09 20.00
C ILE A 71 8.13 -15.85 19.87
N CYS A 72 8.37 -16.42 18.68
CA CYS A 72 9.65 -17.01 18.28
C CYS A 72 9.96 -16.65 16.81
N PRO A 73 11.25 -16.59 16.43
CA PRO A 73 11.63 -16.39 15.03
C PRO A 73 11.16 -17.57 14.17
N ALA A 74 10.87 -17.33 12.89
CA ALA A 74 10.58 -18.41 11.97
C ALA A 74 11.86 -19.20 11.68
N VAL A 75 11.74 -20.50 11.40
CA VAL A 75 12.90 -21.37 11.12
C VAL A 75 13.71 -20.89 9.91
N SER A 76 13.05 -20.19 8.97
CA SER A 76 13.67 -19.59 7.79
C SER A 76 14.38 -18.26 8.06
N ASP A 77 14.23 -17.66 9.24
CA ASP A 77 14.75 -16.33 9.49
C ASP A 77 16.28 -16.37 9.69
N PRO A 78 17.04 -15.48 9.03
CA PRO A 78 18.49 -15.42 9.17
C PRO A 78 18.95 -14.85 10.52
N PHE A 79 18.03 -14.23 11.28
CA PHE A 79 18.32 -13.58 12.55
C PHE A 79 17.72 -14.37 13.71
N ASN A 80 18.54 -15.26 14.29
CA ASN A 80 18.19 -16.02 15.49
C ASN A 80 18.96 -15.49 16.71
N GLY A 81 18.33 -15.44 17.88
CA GLY A 81 18.94 -14.97 19.14
C GLY A 81 18.05 -13.97 19.90
N GLN A 82 18.49 -13.49 21.07
CA GLN A 82 17.66 -12.67 21.96
C GLN A 82 17.15 -11.36 21.34
N TRP A 83 17.86 -10.83 20.35
CA TRP A 83 17.56 -9.56 19.70
C TRP A 83 16.70 -9.69 18.43
N TYR A 84 16.23 -10.90 18.07
CA TYR A 84 15.50 -11.13 16.82
C TYR A 84 14.29 -10.21 16.64
N ARG A 85 13.58 -9.87 17.74
CA ARG A 85 12.42 -8.96 17.70
C ARG A 85 12.81 -7.56 17.25
N CYS A 86 13.93 -7.04 17.78
CA CYS A 86 14.44 -5.73 17.37
C CYS A 86 14.81 -5.75 15.89
N PHE A 87 15.51 -6.80 15.43
CA PHE A 87 15.83 -6.96 14.02
C PHE A 87 14.58 -7.06 13.14
N ALA A 88 13.56 -7.81 13.56
CA ALA A 88 12.31 -7.94 12.81
C ALA A 88 11.59 -6.59 12.68
N VAL A 89 11.48 -5.81 13.76
CA VAL A 89 10.82 -4.49 13.73
C VAL A 89 11.61 -3.49 12.88
N ILE A 90 12.94 -3.45 13.03
CA ILE A 90 13.81 -2.57 12.24
C ILE A 90 13.76 -2.95 10.76
N HIS A 91 13.86 -4.24 10.45
CA HIS A 91 13.73 -4.76 9.10
C HIS A 91 12.39 -4.37 8.49
N GLN A 92 11.29 -4.55 9.23
CA GLN A 92 9.94 -4.23 8.75
C GLN A 92 9.77 -2.72 8.49
N PHE A 93 10.34 -1.88 9.35
CA PHE A 93 10.34 -0.43 9.16
C PHE A 93 11.01 -0.04 7.84
N PHE A 94 12.25 -0.50 7.63
CA PHE A 94 12.98 -0.22 6.40
C PHE A 94 12.28 -0.79 5.17
N LEU A 95 11.77 -2.01 5.24
CA LEU A 95 11.07 -2.64 4.14
C LEU A 95 9.83 -1.86 3.71
N ILE A 96 9.01 -1.41 4.66
CA ILE A 96 7.81 -0.60 4.36
C ILE A 96 8.20 0.74 3.70
N VAL A 97 9.17 1.45 4.26
CA VAL A 97 9.59 2.75 3.73
C VAL A 97 10.19 2.60 2.34
N PHE A 98 11.14 1.66 2.16
CA PHE A 98 11.80 1.46 0.88
C PHE A 98 10.84 0.92 -0.18
N MET A 99 10.03 -0.10 0.12
CA MET A 99 9.09 -0.63 -0.86
C MET A 99 8.03 0.39 -1.25
N GLY A 100 7.52 1.20 -0.31
CA GLY A 100 6.59 2.28 -0.63
C GLY A 100 7.18 3.30 -1.62
N LYS A 101 8.47 3.65 -1.44
CA LYS A 101 9.16 4.58 -2.36
C LYS A 101 9.52 3.96 -3.69
N ILE A 102 10.03 2.72 -3.70
CA ILE A 102 10.29 1.99 -4.95
C ILE A 102 9.00 1.87 -5.75
N TYR A 103 7.89 1.50 -5.11
CA TYR A 103 6.58 1.40 -5.78
C TYR A 103 6.13 2.75 -6.35
N THR A 104 6.26 3.84 -5.59
CA THR A 104 5.93 5.19 -6.04
C THR A 104 6.76 5.62 -7.26
N ILE A 105 8.07 5.33 -7.24
CA ILE A 105 8.99 5.64 -8.35
C ILE A 105 8.60 4.82 -9.58
N LEU A 106 8.40 3.51 -9.44
CA LEU A 106 7.99 2.63 -10.53
C LEU A 106 6.65 3.05 -11.12
N ALA A 107 5.66 3.34 -10.27
CA ALA A 107 4.37 3.84 -10.68
C ALA A 107 4.55 5.10 -11.53
N LYS A 108 5.29 6.12 -11.05
CA LYS A 108 5.55 7.34 -11.81
C LYS A 108 6.29 7.06 -13.13
N LEU A 109 7.35 6.25 -13.13
CA LEU A 109 8.12 5.93 -14.34
C LEU A 109 7.30 5.21 -15.40
N ILE A 110 6.35 4.34 -15.00
CA ILE A 110 5.53 3.56 -15.94
C ILE A 110 4.26 4.33 -16.34
N LEU A 111 3.69 5.16 -15.44
CA LEU A 111 2.54 6.04 -15.72
C LEU A 111 2.92 7.23 -16.61
N THR A 112 4.13 7.79 -16.50
CA THR A 112 4.57 8.96 -17.29
C THR A 112 4.53 8.72 -18.82
N PRO A 113 5.03 7.59 -19.36
CA PRO A 113 4.92 7.30 -20.79
C PRO A 113 3.52 6.85 -21.21
N LEU A 114 2.70 6.38 -20.27
CA LEU A 114 1.34 5.89 -20.49
C LEU A 114 0.34 6.90 -19.93
N ARG A 115 0.19 8.05 -20.61
CA ARG A 115 -0.84 9.04 -20.25
C ARG A 115 -2.21 8.36 -20.08
N PRO A 116 -3.00 8.70 -19.05
CA PRO A 116 -4.22 7.97 -18.75
C PRO A 116 -5.29 8.17 -19.83
N PHE A 117 -6.04 7.11 -20.11
CA PHE A 117 -7.21 7.12 -21.00
C PHE A 117 -8.28 8.14 -20.55
N SER A 118 -8.36 8.42 -19.25
CA SER A 118 -9.42 9.25 -18.63
C SER A 118 -9.14 10.74 -18.53
N SER A 119 -7.90 11.22 -18.73
CA SER A 119 -7.61 12.65 -18.51
C SER A 119 -8.33 13.58 -19.49
N TYR A 120 -8.60 13.09 -20.72
CA TYR A 120 -9.36 13.85 -21.71
C TYR A 120 -10.84 14.00 -21.31
N GLU A 121 -11.48 12.93 -20.82
CA GLU A 121 -12.92 12.93 -20.56
C GLU A 121 -13.31 13.71 -19.28
N GLN A 122 -12.43 13.74 -18.26
CA GLN A 122 -12.65 14.53 -17.05
C GLN A 122 -12.49 16.04 -17.32
N GLU A 123 -11.46 16.45 -18.07
CA GLU A 123 -11.30 17.84 -18.50
C GLU A 123 -12.54 18.30 -19.28
N ASP A 124 -12.97 17.52 -20.27
CA ASP A 124 -14.16 17.83 -21.07
C ASP A 124 -15.42 17.99 -20.21
N TYR A 125 -15.64 17.13 -19.21
CA TYR A 125 -16.78 17.27 -18.29
C TYR A 125 -16.72 18.58 -17.47
N TYR A 126 -15.54 18.96 -16.97
CA TYR A 126 -15.36 20.22 -16.24
C TYR A 126 -15.58 21.45 -17.13
N TRP A 127 -15.05 21.47 -18.36
CA TRP A 127 -15.25 22.57 -19.31
C TRP A 127 -16.72 22.72 -19.70
N VAL A 128 -17.40 21.61 -20.03
CA VAL A 128 -18.83 21.61 -20.37
C VAL A 128 -19.69 22.12 -19.20
N THR A 129 -19.37 21.73 -17.97
CA THR A 129 -20.09 22.19 -16.78
C THR A 129 -19.89 23.69 -16.54
N GLN A 130 -18.67 24.19 -16.69
CA GLN A 130 -18.35 25.61 -16.55
C GLN A 130 -19.03 26.48 -17.63
N GLU A 131 -19.11 25.99 -18.86
CA GLU A 131 -19.83 26.69 -19.93
C GLU A 131 -21.34 26.75 -19.67
N LYS A 132 -21.92 25.68 -19.14
CA LYS A 132 -23.34 25.65 -18.74
C LYS A 132 -23.63 26.69 -17.67
N LEU A 133 -22.82 26.72 -16.61
CA LEU A 133 -22.94 27.70 -15.53
C LEU A 133 -22.81 29.15 -16.04
N LYS A 134 -21.88 29.41 -16.96
CA LYS A 134 -21.74 30.74 -17.60
C LYS A 134 -22.92 31.13 -18.47
N LYS A 135 -23.58 30.18 -19.14
CA LYS A 135 -24.79 30.46 -19.94
C LYS A 135 -25.99 30.74 -19.05
N ASP A 136 -26.15 30.00 -17.97
CA ASP A 136 -27.26 30.18 -17.02
C ASP A 136 -27.15 31.53 -16.28
N ASP A 137 -25.93 31.99 -16.00
CA ASP A 137 -25.66 33.32 -15.39
C ASP A 137 -25.97 34.49 -16.35
N LYS A 138 -25.71 34.33 -17.66
CA LYS A 138 -26.06 35.33 -18.68
C LYS A 138 -27.54 35.38 -19.05
N SER A 139 -28.33 34.41 -18.59
CA SER A 139 -29.75 34.27 -18.89
C SER A 139 -30.66 34.93 -17.83
N LYS A 140 -30.09 35.52 -16.78
CA LYS A 140 -30.79 36.28 -15.74
C LYS A 140 -30.55 37.77 -15.91
#